data_AF-A0A1E1XHM7-F1
#
_entry.id   AF-A0A1E1XHM7-F1
#
_cell.length_a   1.000
_cell.length_b   1.000
_cell.length_c   1.000
_cell.angle_alpha   90.00
_cell.angle_beta   90.00
_cell.angle_gamma   90.00
#
_symmetry.space_group_name_H-M   'P 1'
#
loop_
_entity.id
_entity.type
_entity.pdbx_description
1 polymer ?
#
loop_
_entity_poly.entity_id
_entity_poly.type
_entity_poly.pdbx_seq_one_letter_code
_entity_poly.pdbx_strand_id
1 'polypeptide(L)'
;LSLAGQLLASWQLRLSEAWLSVVLDHLLPMLQAPAPPTVCQALHELAALVSGLAGREEPPSLVEPVLARALPVLSGVAARHAHEEDTIEALCEVAKRAAVSLSPAAGEQLLSLLVQLQETCPQVSVLEACRSLLLLLAVSSQEPCVAEAAVAALSRICNATLLPATASMSSFRENTALLDAFFQLLVTLARKAVALLSSKSINLALLFNCAIAAIGLPEKGTVRAAALFLAEVIQQSQQHASLEQVVSAHRMMLVERCLAVVGGGESPRSAVEPMADVVLALTKQNLQATGQCMTQLLMRSDFPSQRLTAEHRQRYMRLLLRERSNKRLLKEALVEMSLICRGLVGTEYAAQTAQRLP
;
A
#
# COMPACT_ATOMS: atom_id res chain seq x y z
N LEU A 1 -3.20 -6.63 30.92
CA LEU A 1 -2.42 -5.38 30.75
C LEU A 1 -3.19 -4.24 30.08
N SER A 2 -4.03 -4.47 29.07
CA SER A 2 -4.83 -3.39 28.45
C SER A 2 -5.74 -2.63 29.45
N LEU A 3 -6.53 -3.33 30.25
CA LEU A 3 -7.34 -2.73 31.34
C LEU A 3 -6.47 -2.02 32.39
N ALA A 4 -5.30 -2.57 32.70
CA ALA A 4 -4.37 -1.93 33.63
C ALA A 4 -3.81 -0.62 33.05
N GLY A 5 -3.45 -0.60 31.76
CA GLY A 5 -3.04 0.62 31.05
C GLY A 5 -4.13 1.69 31.04
N GLN A 6 -5.39 1.32 30.83
CA GLN A 6 -6.53 2.24 30.90
C GLN A 6 -6.72 2.82 32.30
N LEU A 7 -6.60 1.99 33.34
CA LEU A 7 -6.67 2.47 34.72
C LEU A 7 -5.51 3.42 35.03
N LEU A 8 -4.30 3.12 34.57
CA LEU A 8 -3.14 3.99 34.79
C LEU A 8 -3.22 5.31 34.03
N ALA A 9 -3.81 5.30 32.84
CA ALA A 9 -4.12 6.51 32.10
C ALA A 9 -5.02 7.47 32.92
N SER A 10 -5.88 6.92 33.79
CA SER A 10 -6.75 7.68 34.69
C SER A 10 -6.09 8.12 36.02
N TRP A 11 -4.87 7.66 36.33
CA TRP A 11 -4.19 7.91 37.60
C TRP A 11 -3.29 9.16 37.58
N GLN A 12 -2.92 9.63 38.78
CA GLN A 12 -1.89 10.67 38.95
C GLN A 12 -0.54 10.20 38.38
N LEU A 13 0.14 11.09 37.65
CA LEU A 13 1.34 10.79 36.85
C LEU A 13 2.43 10.02 37.63
N ARG A 14 2.69 10.41 38.88
CA ARG A 14 3.72 9.79 39.73
C ARG A 14 3.42 8.34 40.10
N LEU A 15 2.14 7.99 40.29
CA LEU A 15 1.73 6.61 40.59
C LEU A 15 1.79 5.74 39.34
N SER A 16 1.47 6.31 38.17
CA SER A 16 1.63 5.60 36.91
C SER A 16 3.10 5.31 36.58
N GLU A 17 4.02 6.25 36.82
CA GLU A 17 5.46 6.04 36.55
C GLU A 17 6.08 4.91 37.37
N ALA A 18 5.76 4.85 38.68
CA ALA A 18 6.28 3.79 39.55
C ALA A 18 5.81 2.39 39.11
N TRP A 19 4.52 2.26 38.77
CA TRP A 19 3.96 1.00 38.29
C TRP A 19 4.51 0.62 36.91
N LEU A 20 4.64 1.60 36.01
CA LEU A 20 5.24 1.38 34.69
C LEU A 20 6.68 0.89 34.81
N SER A 21 7.46 1.40 35.76
CA SER A 21 8.81 0.87 35.98
C SER A 21 8.77 -0.61 36.37
N VAL A 22 7.95 -0.99 37.34
CA VAL A 22 7.85 -2.39 37.79
C VAL A 22 7.44 -3.31 36.65
N VAL A 23 6.47 -2.90 35.82
CA VAL A 23 6.03 -3.71 34.68
C VAL A 23 7.09 -3.81 33.60
N LEU A 24 7.79 -2.72 33.29
CA LEU A 24 8.89 -2.76 32.33
C LEU A 24 10.09 -3.58 32.84
N ASP A 25 10.39 -3.51 34.13
CA ASP A 25 11.45 -4.31 34.74
C ASP A 25 11.14 -5.81 34.68
N HIS A 26 9.86 -6.19 34.57
CA HIS A 26 9.44 -7.58 34.27
C HIS A 26 9.45 -7.92 32.78
N LEU A 27 8.96 -7.03 31.91
CA LEU A 27 8.81 -7.29 30.47
C LEU A 27 10.13 -7.23 29.69
N LEU A 28 11.03 -6.30 30.01
CA LEU A 28 12.28 -6.11 29.27
C LEU A 28 13.19 -7.35 29.31
N PRO A 29 13.39 -8.04 30.44
CA PRO A 29 14.12 -9.30 30.47
C PRO A 29 13.48 -10.40 29.63
N MET A 30 12.14 -10.47 29.58
CA MET A 30 11.42 -11.46 28.76
C MET A 30 11.62 -11.22 27.26
N LEU A 31 11.68 -9.95 26.83
CA LEU A 31 12.02 -9.59 25.44
C LEU A 31 13.48 -9.95 25.08
N GLN A 32 14.34 -10.14 26.07
CA GLN A 32 15.72 -10.60 25.88
C GLN A 32 15.86 -12.13 25.97
N ALA A 33 14.77 -12.86 26.23
CA ALA A 33 14.81 -14.31 26.30
C ALA A 33 15.24 -14.93 24.96
N PRO A 34 15.92 -16.09 24.98
CA PRO A 34 16.34 -16.77 23.76
C PRO A 34 15.17 -17.44 23.02
N ALA A 35 14.09 -17.76 23.73
CA ALA A 35 12.96 -18.52 23.20
C ALA A 35 11.94 -17.58 22.50
N PRO A 36 11.66 -17.77 21.20
CA PRO A 36 10.65 -16.99 20.47
C PRO A 36 9.27 -16.89 21.13
N PRO A 37 8.67 -17.97 21.71
CA PRO A 37 7.33 -17.84 22.31
C PRO A 37 7.30 -16.89 23.50
N THR A 38 8.36 -16.85 24.32
CA THR A 38 8.48 -15.94 25.46
C THR A 38 8.60 -14.49 25.00
N VAL A 39 9.41 -14.25 23.96
CA VAL A 39 9.57 -12.92 23.36
C VAL A 39 8.25 -12.45 22.75
N CYS A 40 7.57 -13.32 22.00
CA CYS A 40 6.28 -13.04 21.38
C CYS A 40 5.21 -12.71 22.43
N GLN A 41 5.13 -13.47 23.53
CA GLN A 41 4.23 -13.15 24.64
C GLN A 41 4.53 -11.76 25.22
N ALA A 42 5.80 -11.46 25.50
CA ALA A 42 6.20 -10.17 26.05
C ALA A 42 5.88 -9.00 25.10
N LEU A 43 6.00 -9.19 23.78
CA LEU A 43 5.60 -8.21 22.77
C LEU A 43 4.09 -7.97 22.76
N HIS A 44 3.28 -9.03 22.86
CA HIS A 44 1.81 -8.90 22.96
C HIS A 44 1.39 -8.17 24.24
N GLU A 45 2.06 -8.46 25.35
CA GLU A 45 1.86 -7.81 26.63
C GLU A 45 2.23 -6.31 26.58
N LEU A 46 3.37 -5.98 25.95
CA LEU A 46 3.79 -4.60 25.69
C LEU A 46 2.80 -3.88 24.76
N ALA A 47 2.34 -4.53 23.69
CA ALA A 47 1.36 -3.97 22.77
C ALA A 47 0.02 -3.67 23.49
N ALA A 48 -0.41 -4.56 24.40
CA ALA A 48 -1.61 -4.36 25.20
C ALA A 48 -1.44 -3.20 26.20
N LEU A 49 -0.26 -3.06 26.81
CA LEU A 49 0.07 -1.94 27.68
C LEU A 49 0.02 -0.62 26.91
N VAL A 50 0.73 -0.52 25.78
CA VAL A 50 0.75 0.66 24.91
C VAL A 50 -0.66 1.06 24.49
N SER A 51 -1.50 0.10 24.08
CA SER A 51 -2.90 0.38 23.73
C SER A 51 -3.71 0.98 24.87
N GLY A 52 -3.48 0.52 26.10
CA GLY A 52 -4.20 1.03 27.27
C GLY A 52 -3.75 2.44 27.66
N LEU A 53 -2.47 2.74 27.48
CA LEU A 53 -1.89 4.07 27.76
C LEU A 53 -2.25 5.11 26.70
N ALA A 54 -2.46 4.67 25.45
CA ALA A 54 -2.82 5.53 24.32
C ALA A 54 -4.19 6.22 24.46
N GLY A 55 -5.05 5.77 25.39
CA GLY A 55 -6.38 6.34 25.64
C GLY A 55 -6.40 7.66 26.42
N ARG A 56 -5.24 8.19 26.81
CA ARG A 56 -5.13 9.48 27.52
C ARG A 56 -4.97 10.61 26.50
N GLU A 57 -5.97 11.48 26.39
CA GLU A 57 -5.93 12.65 25.49
C GLU A 57 -5.09 13.81 26.03
N GLU A 58 -4.80 13.83 27.34
CA GLU A 58 -4.08 14.93 27.98
C GLU A 58 -2.55 14.70 28.02
N PRO A 59 -1.73 15.68 27.58
CA PRO A 59 -0.28 15.60 27.68
C PRO A 59 0.20 15.60 29.16
N PRO A 60 1.30 14.90 29.49
CA PRO A 60 2.21 14.18 28.60
C PRO A 60 1.80 12.72 28.31
N SER A 61 2.17 12.23 27.11
CA SER A 61 1.95 10.84 26.68
C SER A 61 2.77 9.87 27.54
N LEU A 62 2.11 8.89 28.16
CA LEU A 62 2.78 7.81 28.90
C LEU A 62 3.34 6.73 27.98
N VAL A 63 3.00 6.75 26.69
CA VAL A 63 3.49 5.79 25.69
C VAL A 63 4.95 6.06 25.34
N GLU A 64 5.36 7.32 25.26
CA GLU A 64 6.72 7.71 24.92
C GLU A 64 7.79 7.21 25.89
N PRO A 65 7.69 7.43 27.21
CA PRO A 65 8.71 6.94 28.14
C PRO A 65 8.78 5.40 28.16
N VAL A 66 7.64 4.73 27.97
CA VAL A 66 7.59 3.27 27.83
C VAL A 66 8.37 2.81 26.61
N LEU A 67 8.11 3.42 25.45
CA LEU A 67 8.82 3.07 24.23
C LEU A 67 10.29 3.49 24.25
N ALA A 68 10.64 4.63 24.82
CA ALA A 68 12.03 5.05 24.96
C ALA A 68 12.87 4.02 25.73
N ARG A 69 12.29 3.41 26.78
CA ARG A 69 12.94 2.32 27.53
C ARG A 69 12.95 0.98 26.76
N ALA A 70 11.88 0.69 26.01
CA ALA A 70 11.77 -0.58 25.28
C ALA A 70 12.56 -0.60 23.97
N LEU A 71 12.76 0.55 23.31
CA LEU A 71 13.30 0.66 21.95
C LEU A 71 14.67 -0.04 21.79
N PRO A 72 15.68 0.14 22.68
CA PRO A 72 16.95 -0.57 22.55
C PRO A 72 16.79 -2.10 22.60
N VAL A 73 15.82 -2.59 23.38
CA VAL A 73 15.52 -4.02 23.49
C VAL A 73 14.79 -4.51 22.25
N LEU A 74 13.83 -3.73 21.73
CA LEU A 74 13.13 -4.02 20.49
C LEU A 74 14.10 -4.08 19.29
N SER A 75 15.10 -3.22 19.23
CA SER A 75 16.19 -3.31 18.24
C SER A 75 16.97 -4.62 18.36
N GLY A 76 17.24 -5.07 19.58
CA GLY A 76 17.86 -6.38 19.81
C GLY A 76 16.98 -7.54 19.39
N VAL A 77 15.66 -7.47 19.63
CA VAL A 77 14.68 -8.48 19.20
C VAL A 77 14.62 -8.54 17.68
N ALA A 78 14.50 -7.39 17.02
CA ALA A 78 14.49 -7.25 15.58
C ALA A 78 15.73 -7.89 14.93
N ALA A 79 16.92 -7.66 15.49
CA ALA A 79 18.16 -8.25 14.97
C ALA A 79 18.26 -9.78 15.18
N ARG A 80 17.75 -10.30 16.31
CA ARG A 80 17.84 -11.74 16.64
C ARG A 80 16.76 -12.60 15.97
N HIS A 81 15.58 -12.04 15.78
CA HIS A 81 14.37 -12.76 15.36
C HIS A 81 13.81 -12.23 14.03
N ALA A 82 14.65 -11.62 13.18
CA ALA A 82 14.23 -11.04 11.90
C ALA A 82 13.46 -12.01 10.97
N HIS A 83 13.71 -13.31 11.09
CA HIS A 83 13.08 -14.36 10.28
C HIS A 83 11.87 -15.02 10.92
N GLU A 84 11.55 -14.69 12.17
CA GLU A 84 10.42 -15.27 12.92
C GLU A 84 9.17 -14.40 12.70
N GLU A 85 8.31 -14.80 11.76
CA GLU A 85 7.14 -14.01 11.33
C GLU A 85 6.24 -13.58 12.51
N ASP A 86 5.90 -14.51 13.41
CA ASP A 86 5.06 -14.24 14.59
C ASP A 86 5.69 -13.18 15.52
N THR A 87 7.02 -13.21 15.67
CA THR A 87 7.73 -12.27 16.54
C THR A 87 7.76 -10.88 15.92
N ILE A 88 8.01 -10.80 14.61
CA ILE A 88 8.01 -9.53 13.89
C ILE A 88 6.60 -8.95 13.78
N GLU A 89 5.58 -9.77 13.58
CA GLU A 89 4.19 -9.33 13.60
C GLU A 89 3.81 -8.74 14.97
N ALA A 90 4.17 -9.41 16.07
CA ALA A 90 3.94 -8.90 17.42
C ALA A 90 4.68 -7.57 17.68
N LEU A 91 5.92 -7.43 17.18
CA LEU A 91 6.67 -6.17 17.26
C LEU A 91 5.99 -5.06 16.45
N CYS A 92 5.55 -5.37 15.23
CA CYS A 92 4.82 -4.44 14.37
C CYS A 92 3.49 -4.01 15.01
N GLU A 93 2.83 -4.89 15.77
CA GLU A 93 1.63 -4.57 16.53
C GLU A 93 1.89 -3.58 17.67
N VAL A 94 3.02 -3.69 18.38
CA VAL A 94 3.46 -2.65 19.33
C VAL A 94 3.58 -1.30 18.63
N ALA A 95 4.24 -1.27 17.47
CA ALA A 95 4.46 -0.04 16.72
C ALA A 95 3.17 0.59 16.17
N LYS A 96 2.27 -0.22 15.61
CA LYS A 96 0.96 0.24 15.13
C LYS A 96 0.14 0.89 16.24
N ARG A 97 0.11 0.29 17.43
CA ARG A 97 -0.62 0.82 18.59
C ARG A 97 0.01 2.08 19.15
N ALA A 98 1.33 2.17 19.13
CA ALA A 98 2.04 3.34 19.59
C ALA A 98 1.84 4.57 18.68
N ALA A 99 1.75 4.36 17.37
CA ALA A 99 1.73 5.43 16.37
C ALA A 99 0.65 6.51 16.59
N VAL A 100 -0.43 6.20 17.31
CA VAL A 100 -1.54 7.15 17.57
C VAL A 100 -1.19 8.18 18.65
N SER A 101 -0.23 7.88 19.53
CA SER A 101 0.07 8.67 20.74
C SER A 101 1.53 9.10 20.87
N LEU A 102 2.31 8.91 19.79
CA LEU A 102 3.72 9.28 19.72
C LEU A 102 3.89 10.70 19.16
N SER A 103 4.88 11.42 19.68
CA SER A 103 5.45 12.58 18.99
C SER A 103 6.18 12.16 17.71
N PRO A 104 6.41 13.11 16.78
CA PRO A 104 7.11 12.83 15.54
C PRO A 104 8.52 12.29 15.75
N ALA A 105 9.27 12.81 16.73
CA ALA A 105 10.63 12.37 17.01
C ALA A 105 10.68 10.90 17.48
N ALA A 106 9.78 10.50 18.38
CA ALA A 106 9.68 9.11 18.82
C ALA A 106 9.16 8.19 17.70
N GLY A 107 8.22 8.69 16.88
CA GLY A 107 7.74 8.00 15.68
C GLY A 107 8.84 7.74 14.65
N GLU A 108 9.74 8.70 14.45
CA GLU A 108 10.89 8.58 13.56
C GLU A 108 11.84 7.46 14.01
N GLN A 109 12.17 7.41 15.30
CA GLN A 109 13.03 6.37 15.85
C GLN A 109 12.44 4.97 15.62
N LEU A 110 11.15 4.81 15.88
CA LEU A 110 10.47 3.53 15.68
C LEU A 110 10.34 3.18 14.18
N LEU A 111 10.10 4.17 13.32
CA LEU A 111 10.08 3.97 11.88
C LEU A 111 11.47 3.54 11.38
N SER A 112 12.54 4.12 11.90
CA SER A 112 13.91 3.77 11.53
C SER A 112 14.23 2.30 11.80
N LEU A 113 13.77 1.75 12.93
CA LEU A 113 13.85 0.34 13.27
C LEU A 113 13.10 -0.53 12.25
N LEU A 114 11.85 -0.18 11.96
CA LEU A 114 11.02 -0.95 11.02
C LEU A 114 11.56 -0.91 9.60
N VAL A 115 12.14 0.21 9.17
CA VAL A 115 12.80 0.32 7.85
C VAL A 115 14.02 -0.58 7.79
N GLN A 116 14.83 -0.66 8.85
CA GLN A 116 15.96 -1.60 8.92
C GLN A 116 15.49 -3.06 8.85
N LEU A 117 14.39 -3.40 9.54
CA LEU A 117 13.75 -4.71 9.43
C LEU A 117 13.27 -5.00 8.01
N GLN A 118 12.63 -4.04 7.35
CA GLN A 118 12.14 -4.21 5.98
C GLN A 118 13.28 -4.43 4.99
N GLU A 119 14.45 -3.82 5.21
CA GLU A 119 15.63 -4.02 4.38
C GLU A 119 16.30 -5.38 4.56
N THR A 120 16.22 -5.99 5.74
CA THR A 120 16.80 -7.30 6.02
C THR A 120 15.86 -8.45 5.67
N CYS A 121 14.58 -8.32 6.01
CA CYS A 121 13.55 -9.32 5.73
C CYS A 121 12.23 -8.61 5.39
N PRO A 122 11.93 -8.38 4.09
CA PRO A 122 10.70 -7.72 3.66
C PRO A 122 9.46 -8.51 4.10
N GLN A 123 8.60 -7.90 4.91
CA GLN A 123 7.40 -8.56 5.45
C GLN A 123 6.17 -7.66 5.38
N VAL A 124 4.99 -8.28 5.30
CA VAL A 124 3.69 -7.57 5.21
C VAL A 124 3.42 -6.76 6.48
N SER A 125 3.62 -7.36 7.65
CA SER A 125 3.37 -6.73 8.96
C SER A 125 4.20 -5.45 9.16
N VAL A 126 5.45 -5.46 8.68
CA VAL A 126 6.38 -4.33 8.74
C VAL A 126 5.88 -3.17 7.87
N LEU A 127 5.45 -3.45 6.63
CA LEU A 127 4.87 -2.43 5.76
C LEU A 127 3.61 -1.79 6.39
N GLU A 128 2.73 -2.58 6.98
CA GLU A 128 1.54 -2.06 7.65
C GLU A 128 1.86 -1.15 8.83
N ALA A 129 2.87 -1.48 9.62
CA ALA A 129 3.34 -0.66 10.74
C ALA A 129 4.04 0.62 10.25
N CYS A 130 4.91 0.52 9.23
CA CYS A 130 5.53 1.66 8.57
C CYS A 130 4.50 2.65 8.05
N ARG A 131 3.39 2.17 7.47
CA ARG A 131 2.29 3.03 6.99
C ARG A 131 1.75 3.94 8.11
N SER A 132 1.49 3.39 9.30
CA SER A 132 0.93 4.17 10.42
C SER A 132 1.89 5.27 10.88
N LEU A 133 3.18 4.95 10.97
CA LEU A 133 4.20 5.93 11.37
C LEU A 133 4.47 6.96 10.28
N LEU A 134 4.53 6.57 9.01
CA LEU A 134 4.67 7.52 7.90
C LEU A 134 3.53 8.53 7.86
N LEU A 135 2.30 8.10 8.17
CA LEU A 135 1.16 9.01 8.29
C LEU A 135 1.28 9.96 9.48
N LEU A 136 1.73 9.47 10.64
CA LEU A 136 2.02 10.32 11.80
C LEU A 136 3.01 11.43 11.42
N LEU A 137 4.15 11.07 10.83
CA LEU A 137 5.17 12.03 10.42
C LEU A 137 4.68 13.00 9.33
N ALA A 138 3.88 12.52 8.38
CA ALA A 138 3.30 13.34 7.32
C ALA A 138 2.30 14.38 7.85
N VAL A 139 1.46 14.02 8.82
CA VAL A 139 0.48 14.94 9.42
C VAL A 139 1.18 15.98 10.29
N SER A 140 2.25 15.59 10.98
CA SER A 140 3.03 16.46 11.85
C SER A 140 4.13 17.28 11.13
N SER A 141 4.14 17.29 9.79
CA SER A 141 5.17 17.90 8.93
C SER A 141 5.24 19.44 8.96
N GLN A 142 4.91 20.08 10.08
CA GLN A 142 5.25 21.50 10.29
C GLN A 142 6.77 21.68 10.39
N GLU A 143 7.49 20.64 10.82
CA GLU A 143 8.95 20.64 10.90
C GLU A 143 9.60 20.01 9.65
N PRO A 144 10.55 20.71 8.99
CA PRO A 144 11.15 20.23 7.75
C PRO A 144 12.00 18.96 7.94
N CYS A 145 12.69 18.82 9.08
CA CYS A 145 13.51 17.65 9.39
C CYS A 145 12.70 16.34 9.42
N VAL A 146 11.51 16.38 10.05
CA VAL A 146 10.60 15.24 10.17
C VAL A 146 10.09 14.79 8.79
N ALA A 147 9.79 15.75 7.91
CA ALA A 147 9.37 15.45 6.54
C ALA A 147 10.49 14.79 5.73
N GLU A 148 11.74 15.26 5.86
CA GLU A 148 12.90 14.66 5.22
C GLU A 148 13.15 13.23 5.69
N ALA A 149 13.03 12.97 7.00
CA ALA A 149 13.16 11.63 7.56
C ALA A 149 12.07 10.66 7.03
N ALA A 150 10.81 11.11 6.95
CA ALA A 150 9.71 10.33 6.37
C ALA A 150 9.95 10.01 4.88
N VAL A 151 10.44 10.99 4.11
CA VAL A 151 10.81 10.83 2.71
C VAL A 151 11.96 9.82 2.54
N ALA A 152 12.99 9.90 3.38
CA ALA A 152 14.13 8.98 3.37
C ALA A 152 13.68 7.55 3.72
N ALA A 153 12.84 7.39 4.74
CA ALA A 153 12.24 6.12 5.13
C ALA A 153 11.41 5.51 3.98
N LEU A 154 10.56 6.30 3.33
CA LEU A 154 9.76 5.83 2.19
C LEU A 154 10.63 5.40 1.01
N SER A 155 11.69 6.15 0.70
CA SER A 155 12.64 5.77 -0.36
C SER A 155 13.30 4.40 -0.07
N ARG A 156 13.72 4.17 1.18
CA ARG A 156 14.28 2.88 1.63
C ARG A 156 13.26 1.75 1.55
N ILE A 157 12.03 1.96 2.00
CA ILE A 157 10.93 0.97 1.89
C ILE A 157 10.66 0.61 0.43
N CYS A 158 10.61 1.61 -0.46
CA CYS A 158 10.45 1.40 -1.90
C CYS A 158 11.59 0.53 -2.45
N ASN A 159 12.85 0.84 -2.13
CA ASN A 159 13.99 0.07 -2.62
C ASN A 159 14.00 -1.36 -2.08
N ALA A 160 13.77 -1.53 -0.77
CA ALA A 160 13.72 -2.83 -0.11
C ALA A 160 12.62 -3.75 -0.68
N THR A 161 11.50 -3.17 -1.14
CA THR A 161 10.38 -3.94 -1.68
C THR A 161 10.50 -4.16 -3.19
N LEU A 162 10.90 -3.13 -3.94
CA LEU A 162 10.95 -3.18 -5.41
C LEU A 162 12.13 -3.97 -5.94
N LEU A 163 13.31 -3.89 -5.31
CA LEU A 163 14.50 -4.60 -5.75
C LEU A 163 14.29 -6.12 -5.83
N PRO A 164 13.81 -6.82 -4.78
CA PRO A 164 13.54 -8.26 -4.88
C PRO A 164 12.34 -8.57 -5.78
N ALA A 165 11.28 -7.76 -5.74
CA ALA A 165 10.08 -8.01 -6.53
C ALA A 165 10.32 -7.92 -8.05
N THR A 166 11.17 -6.99 -8.49
CA THR A 166 11.43 -6.73 -9.92
C THR A 166 12.64 -7.49 -10.49
N ALA A 167 13.33 -8.31 -9.68
CA ALA A 167 14.50 -9.06 -10.13
C ALA A 167 14.18 -10.06 -11.26
N SER A 168 13.00 -10.67 -11.23
CA SER A 168 12.52 -11.59 -12.25
C SER A 168 11.00 -11.71 -12.24
N MET A 169 10.40 -12.28 -13.30
CA MET A 169 8.95 -12.53 -13.32
C MET A 169 8.51 -13.60 -12.31
N SER A 170 9.36 -14.56 -11.95
CA SER A 170 9.06 -15.51 -10.88
C SER A 170 9.08 -14.83 -9.52
N SER A 171 10.10 -14.01 -9.26
CA SER A 171 10.20 -13.19 -8.04
C SER A 171 8.98 -12.28 -7.88
N PHE A 172 8.48 -11.72 -8.99
CA PHE A 172 7.29 -10.88 -8.96
C PHE A 172 6.02 -11.63 -8.51
N ARG A 173 5.87 -12.91 -8.88
CA ARG A 173 4.75 -13.77 -8.46
C ARG A 173 4.90 -14.28 -7.02
N GLU A 174 6.13 -14.56 -6.59
CA GLU A 174 6.44 -14.98 -5.22
C GLU A 174 6.18 -13.87 -4.19
N ASN A 175 6.31 -12.60 -4.60
CA ASN A 175 6.15 -11.44 -3.72
C ASN A 175 4.74 -10.81 -3.78
N THR A 176 3.72 -11.50 -4.28
CA THR A 176 2.37 -10.94 -4.51
C THR A 176 1.69 -10.41 -3.25
N ALA A 177 1.81 -11.10 -2.12
CA ALA A 177 1.28 -10.66 -0.83
C ALA A 177 1.98 -9.39 -0.32
N LEU A 178 3.32 -9.35 -0.44
CA LEU A 178 4.12 -8.19 -0.10
C LEU A 178 3.77 -6.98 -0.99
N LEU A 179 3.63 -7.20 -2.29
CA LEU A 179 3.23 -6.18 -3.26
C LEU A 179 1.81 -5.65 -3.00
N ASP A 180 0.87 -6.51 -2.59
CA ASP A 180 -0.47 -6.08 -2.18
C ASP A 180 -0.38 -5.09 -1.01
N ALA A 181 0.29 -5.48 0.07
CA ALA A 181 0.49 -4.63 1.25
C ALA A 181 1.24 -3.32 0.91
N PHE A 182 2.25 -3.41 0.05
CA PHE A 182 3.03 -2.26 -0.42
C PHE A 182 2.17 -1.27 -1.22
N PHE A 183 1.38 -1.75 -2.19
CA PHE A 183 0.49 -0.86 -2.94
C PHE A 183 -0.63 -0.29 -2.05
N GLN A 184 -1.12 -1.02 -1.06
CA GLN A 184 -2.07 -0.47 -0.08
C GLN A 184 -1.46 0.64 0.78
N LEU A 185 -0.20 0.50 1.20
CA LEU A 185 0.57 1.59 1.83
C LEU A 185 0.62 2.80 0.89
N LEU A 186 1.03 2.60 -0.36
CA LEU A 186 1.18 3.69 -1.33
C LEU A 186 -0.14 4.37 -1.68
N VAL A 187 -1.26 3.64 -1.78
CA VAL A 187 -2.61 4.22 -1.95
C VAL A 187 -2.92 5.16 -0.79
N THR A 188 -2.60 4.73 0.44
CA THR A 188 -2.87 5.52 1.65
C THR A 188 -2.06 6.81 1.63
N LEU A 189 -0.78 6.74 1.26
CA LEU A 189 0.08 7.91 1.14
C LEU A 189 -0.34 8.82 -0.01
N ALA A 190 -0.72 8.28 -1.17
CA ALA A 190 -1.21 9.09 -2.29
C ALA A 190 -2.46 9.89 -1.91
N ARG A 191 -3.33 9.35 -1.04
CA ARG A 191 -4.52 10.08 -0.55
C ARG A 191 -4.23 11.13 0.52
N LYS A 192 -3.36 10.80 1.48
CA LYS A 192 -3.22 11.56 2.73
C LYS A 192 -1.91 12.33 2.85
N ALA A 193 -0.88 11.93 2.11
CA ALA A 193 0.50 12.38 2.27
C ALA A 193 1.24 12.42 0.92
N VAL A 194 0.57 12.89 -0.14
CA VAL A 194 1.08 12.88 -1.53
C VAL A 194 2.41 13.63 -1.70
N ALA A 195 2.69 14.60 -0.82
CA ALA A 195 3.96 15.30 -0.78
C ALA A 195 5.16 14.35 -0.61
N LEU A 196 5.00 13.27 0.18
CA LEU A 196 6.06 12.27 0.36
C LEU A 196 6.39 11.58 -0.98
N LEU A 197 5.35 11.18 -1.73
CA LEU A 197 5.51 10.53 -3.05
C LEU A 197 6.09 11.47 -4.11
N SER A 198 5.84 12.77 -3.97
CA SER A 198 6.29 13.77 -4.94
C SER A 198 7.78 14.12 -4.82
N SER A 199 8.47 13.59 -3.80
CA SER A 199 9.89 13.82 -3.54
C SER A 199 10.80 13.24 -4.63
N LYS A 200 11.91 13.92 -4.90
CA LYS A 200 12.95 13.50 -5.87
C LYS A 200 13.71 12.24 -5.44
N SER A 201 13.68 11.89 -4.15
CA SER A 201 14.36 10.68 -3.64
C SER A 201 13.62 9.38 -3.98
N ILE A 202 12.39 9.47 -4.48
CA ILE A 202 11.58 8.32 -4.84
C ILE A 202 11.68 8.12 -6.34
N ASN A 203 12.12 6.93 -6.76
CA ASN A 203 12.12 6.55 -8.16
C ASN A 203 10.69 6.23 -8.64
N LEU A 204 9.94 7.29 -8.94
CA LEU A 204 8.56 7.21 -9.39
C LEU A 204 8.41 6.37 -10.67
N ALA A 205 9.38 6.42 -11.58
CA ALA A 205 9.33 5.64 -12.80
C ALA A 205 9.37 4.12 -12.52
N LEU A 206 10.31 3.67 -11.69
CA LEU A 206 10.39 2.25 -11.30
C LEU A 206 9.13 1.81 -10.56
N LEU A 207 8.65 2.62 -9.63
CA LEU A 207 7.46 2.34 -8.84
C LEU A 207 6.19 2.26 -9.71
N PHE A 208 6.04 3.18 -10.67
CA PHE A 208 4.92 3.19 -11.61
C PHE A 208 4.97 2.01 -12.58
N ASN A 209 6.16 1.65 -13.09
CA ASN A 209 6.36 0.47 -13.93
C ASN A 209 6.06 -0.84 -13.19
N CYS A 210 6.46 -0.93 -11.91
CA CYS A 210 6.11 -2.06 -11.05
C CYS A 210 4.58 -2.19 -10.90
N ALA A 211 3.88 -1.09 -10.67
CA ALA A 211 2.41 -1.11 -10.60
C ALA A 211 1.75 -1.50 -11.93
N ILE A 212 2.28 -1.05 -13.07
CA ILE A 212 1.82 -1.48 -14.41
C ILE A 212 2.04 -2.99 -14.59
N ALA A 213 3.19 -3.53 -14.17
CA ALA A 213 3.40 -4.98 -14.23
C ALA A 213 2.42 -5.72 -13.33
N ALA A 214 2.16 -5.21 -12.12
CA ALA A 214 1.32 -5.84 -11.10
C ALA A 214 -0.14 -5.99 -11.51
N ILE A 215 -0.70 -5.06 -12.29
CA ILE A 215 -2.08 -5.19 -12.79
C ILE A 215 -2.25 -6.32 -13.82
N GLY A 216 -1.15 -6.86 -14.35
CA GLY A 216 -1.15 -8.02 -15.25
C GLY A 216 -1.12 -9.38 -14.53
N LEU A 217 -0.94 -9.39 -13.21
CA LEU A 217 -0.84 -10.60 -12.40
C LEU A 217 -2.19 -11.34 -12.26
N PRO A 218 -2.18 -12.65 -11.94
CA PRO A 218 -3.42 -13.39 -11.65
C PRO A 218 -3.97 -13.15 -10.23
N GLU A 219 -3.18 -12.62 -9.30
CA GLU A 219 -3.57 -12.43 -7.90
C GLU A 219 -4.52 -11.23 -7.72
N LYS A 220 -5.79 -11.53 -7.40
CA LYS A 220 -6.85 -10.52 -7.31
C LYS A 220 -6.55 -9.39 -6.33
N GLY A 221 -5.94 -9.68 -5.18
CA GLY A 221 -5.58 -8.68 -4.16
C GLY A 221 -4.58 -7.68 -4.71
N THR A 222 -3.44 -8.18 -5.19
CA THR A 222 -2.35 -7.40 -5.78
C THR A 222 -2.80 -6.56 -6.98
N VAL A 223 -3.56 -7.14 -7.92
CA VAL A 223 -4.10 -6.39 -9.09
C VAL A 223 -4.97 -5.24 -8.64
N ARG A 224 -5.85 -5.46 -7.66
CA ARG A 224 -6.75 -4.41 -7.14
C ARG A 224 -5.95 -3.31 -6.45
N ALA A 225 -5.00 -3.66 -5.59
CA ALA A 225 -4.17 -2.68 -4.88
C ALA A 225 -3.32 -1.85 -5.84
N ALA A 226 -2.68 -2.47 -6.83
CA ALA A 226 -1.89 -1.78 -7.85
C ALA A 226 -2.76 -0.86 -8.73
N ALA A 227 -3.93 -1.33 -9.17
CA ALA A 227 -4.86 -0.51 -9.95
C ALA A 227 -5.39 0.70 -9.16
N LEU A 228 -5.71 0.51 -7.88
CA LEU A 228 -6.09 1.61 -6.98
C LEU A 228 -4.96 2.62 -6.80
N PHE A 229 -3.73 2.14 -6.64
CA PHE A 229 -2.55 3.00 -6.53
C PHE A 229 -2.35 3.85 -7.80
N LEU A 230 -2.39 3.22 -8.98
CA LEU A 230 -2.28 3.91 -10.26
C LEU A 230 -3.37 4.97 -10.43
N ALA A 231 -4.63 4.60 -10.16
CA ALA A 231 -5.76 5.51 -10.26
C ALA A 231 -5.61 6.71 -9.31
N GLU A 232 -5.15 6.49 -8.08
CA GLU A 232 -4.92 7.56 -7.11
C GLU A 232 -3.79 8.49 -7.56
N VAL A 233 -2.64 7.97 -7.97
CA VAL A 233 -1.53 8.80 -8.48
C VAL A 233 -1.95 9.62 -9.70
N ILE A 234 -2.71 9.04 -10.63
CA ILE A 234 -3.24 9.77 -11.78
C ILE A 234 -4.15 10.92 -11.33
N GLN A 235 -5.03 10.69 -10.36
CA GLN A 235 -5.91 11.73 -9.83
C GLN A 235 -5.12 12.86 -9.16
N GLN A 236 -4.13 12.52 -8.35
CA GLN A 236 -3.30 13.51 -7.65
C GLN A 236 -2.32 14.23 -8.59
N SER A 237 -1.99 13.65 -9.74
CA SER A 237 -0.96 14.20 -10.64
C SER A 237 -1.23 15.63 -11.13
N GLN A 238 -2.49 16.05 -11.19
CA GLN A 238 -2.87 17.40 -11.64
C GLN A 238 -2.31 18.52 -10.75
N GLN A 239 -1.97 18.21 -9.49
CA GLN A 239 -1.44 19.17 -8.54
C GLN A 239 0.07 18.96 -8.26
N HIS A 240 0.68 17.94 -8.84
CA HIS A 240 2.07 17.55 -8.56
C HIS A 240 2.83 17.26 -9.85
N ALA A 241 3.69 18.19 -10.26
CA ALA A 241 4.41 18.13 -11.53
C ALA A 241 5.25 16.84 -11.70
N SER A 242 5.88 16.33 -10.63
CA SER A 242 6.65 15.07 -10.68
C SER A 242 5.75 13.86 -10.96
N LEU A 243 4.55 13.83 -10.38
CA LEU A 243 3.55 12.81 -10.65
C LEU A 243 2.97 12.95 -12.07
N GLU A 244 2.73 14.17 -12.55
CA GLU A 244 2.26 14.40 -13.92
C GLU A 244 3.27 13.94 -14.96
N GLN A 245 4.55 14.19 -14.73
CA GLN A 245 5.64 13.75 -15.60
C GLN A 245 5.68 12.23 -15.72
N VAL A 246 5.63 11.50 -14.59
CA VAL A 246 5.66 10.02 -14.64
C VAL A 246 4.41 9.44 -15.29
N VAL A 247 3.23 9.98 -14.99
CA VAL A 247 1.96 9.55 -15.62
C VAL A 247 1.99 9.77 -17.12
N SER A 248 2.46 10.94 -17.56
CA SER A 248 2.53 11.27 -18.99
C SER A 248 3.55 10.39 -19.73
N ALA A 249 4.71 10.14 -19.13
CA ALA A 249 5.76 9.28 -19.70
C ALA A 249 5.31 7.82 -19.86
N HIS A 250 4.52 7.30 -18.91
CA HIS A 250 4.10 5.89 -18.89
C HIS A 250 2.65 5.67 -19.38
N ARG A 251 1.95 6.72 -19.83
CA ARG A 251 0.53 6.65 -20.22
C ARG A 251 0.27 5.57 -21.26
N MET A 252 1.09 5.53 -22.32
CA MET A 252 0.93 4.53 -23.39
C MET A 252 1.02 3.11 -22.84
N MET A 253 2.06 2.83 -22.07
CA MET A 253 2.30 1.51 -21.48
C MET A 253 1.16 1.10 -20.54
N LEU A 254 0.63 2.05 -19.76
CA LEU A 254 -0.49 1.80 -18.86
C LEU A 254 -1.78 1.48 -19.63
N VAL A 255 -2.13 2.28 -20.65
CA VAL A 255 -3.32 2.01 -21.47
C VAL A 255 -3.20 0.66 -22.19
N GLU A 256 -2.02 0.37 -22.75
CA GLU A 256 -1.73 -0.92 -23.38
C GLU A 256 -1.92 -2.07 -22.40
N ARG A 257 -1.38 -1.96 -21.19
CA ARG A 257 -1.54 -2.99 -20.15
C ARG A 257 -3.00 -3.18 -19.74
N CYS A 258 -3.76 -2.10 -19.53
CA CYS A 258 -5.18 -2.18 -19.20
C CYS A 258 -5.97 -2.91 -20.30
N LEU A 259 -5.73 -2.56 -21.58
CA LEU A 259 -6.38 -3.20 -22.71
C LEU A 259 -5.97 -4.67 -22.86
N ALA A 260 -4.71 -5.02 -22.58
CA ALA A 260 -4.23 -6.40 -22.59
C ALA A 260 -4.94 -7.26 -21.51
N VAL A 261 -5.11 -6.72 -20.30
CA VAL A 261 -5.88 -7.38 -19.22
C VAL A 261 -7.33 -7.61 -19.64
N VAL A 262 -7.96 -6.63 -20.28
CA VAL A 262 -9.33 -6.73 -20.83
C VAL A 262 -9.40 -7.79 -21.95
N GLY A 263 -8.39 -7.82 -22.82
CA GLY A 263 -8.22 -8.79 -23.91
C GLY A 263 -8.23 -10.24 -23.44
N GLY A 264 -7.86 -10.47 -22.18
CA GLY A 264 -8.10 -11.72 -21.50
C GLY A 264 -7.14 -12.84 -21.90
N GLY A 265 -5.91 -12.51 -22.28
CA GLY A 265 -4.80 -13.45 -22.48
C GLY A 265 -4.49 -14.24 -21.20
N GLU A 266 -3.41 -13.92 -20.50
CA GLU A 266 -3.06 -14.62 -19.25
C GLU A 266 -3.85 -14.12 -18.02
N SER A 267 -4.61 -13.03 -18.15
CA SER A 267 -5.26 -12.38 -17.00
C SER A 267 -6.63 -12.97 -16.66
N PRO A 268 -6.93 -13.22 -15.38
CA PRO A 268 -8.24 -13.69 -14.93
C PRO A 268 -9.33 -12.63 -15.14
N ARG A 269 -10.59 -13.05 -15.24
CA ARG A 269 -11.74 -12.15 -15.45
C ARG A 269 -11.90 -11.12 -14.33
N SER A 270 -11.56 -11.49 -13.10
CA SER A 270 -11.59 -10.58 -11.95
C SER A 270 -10.62 -9.41 -12.06
N ALA A 271 -9.59 -9.50 -12.92
CA ALA A 271 -8.62 -8.42 -13.14
C ALA A 271 -9.17 -7.30 -14.04
N VAL A 272 -10.30 -7.52 -14.73
CA VAL A 272 -10.90 -6.52 -15.63
C VAL A 272 -11.54 -5.38 -14.84
N GLU A 273 -12.22 -5.68 -13.73
CA GLU A 273 -12.98 -4.65 -12.99
C GLU A 273 -12.11 -3.51 -12.46
N PRO A 274 -10.92 -3.76 -11.86
CA PRO A 274 -10.03 -2.68 -11.41
C PRO A 274 -9.54 -1.77 -12.54
N MET A 275 -9.52 -2.23 -13.79
CA MET A 275 -9.09 -1.40 -14.93
C MET A 275 -10.04 -0.24 -15.19
N ALA A 276 -11.32 -0.35 -14.79
CA ALA A 276 -12.27 0.74 -14.89
C ALA A 276 -11.81 1.96 -14.07
N ASP A 277 -11.25 1.75 -12.88
CA ASP A 277 -10.75 2.86 -12.04
C ASP A 277 -9.58 3.58 -12.70
N VAL A 278 -8.65 2.81 -13.29
CA VAL A 278 -7.47 3.34 -13.96
C VAL A 278 -7.86 4.11 -15.23
N VAL A 279 -8.69 3.52 -16.08
CA VAL A 279 -9.14 4.16 -17.33
C VAL A 279 -9.93 5.42 -17.03
N LEU A 280 -10.81 5.41 -16.03
CA LEU A 280 -11.56 6.59 -15.60
C LEU A 280 -10.63 7.70 -15.09
N ALA A 281 -9.59 7.35 -14.33
CA ALA A 281 -8.62 8.34 -13.84
C ALA A 281 -7.86 8.97 -15.02
N LEU A 282 -7.42 8.17 -16.00
CA LEU A 282 -6.73 8.66 -17.21
C LEU A 282 -7.61 9.59 -18.06
N THR A 283 -8.86 9.21 -18.31
CA THR A 283 -9.79 10.03 -19.12
C THR A 283 -10.19 11.32 -18.41
N LYS A 284 -10.28 11.31 -17.08
CA LYS A 284 -10.46 12.53 -16.27
C LYS A 284 -9.24 13.45 -16.35
N GLN A 285 -8.04 12.90 -16.21
CA GLN A 285 -6.80 13.67 -16.13
C GLN A 285 -6.39 14.27 -17.47
N ASN A 286 -6.37 13.50 -18.56
CA ASN A 286 -6.09 14.02 -19.89
C ASN A 286 -6.79 13.18 -20.97
N LEU A 287 -8.00 13.62 -21.34
CA LEU A 287 -8.85 12.93 -22.32
C LEU A 287 -8.18 12.83 -23.70
N GLN A 288 -7.57 13.92 -24.18
CA GLN A 288 -6.98 13.98 -25.51
C GLN A 288 -5.85 12.97 -25.66
N ALA A 289 -4.89 12.98 -24.72
CA ALA A 289 -3.76 12.07 -24.78
C ALA A 289 -4.18 10.61 -24.55
N THR A 290 -5.14 10.37 -23.65
CA THR A 290 -5.69 9.01 -23.45
C THR A 290 -6.38 8.50 -24.72
N GLY A 291 -7.14 9.37 -25.41
CA GLY A 291 -7.76 9.06 -26.69
C GLY A 291 -6.76 8.75 -27.80
N GLN A 292 -5.64 9.47 -27.86
CA GLN A 292 -4.53 9.18 -28.77
C GLN A 292 -3.92 7.80 -28.50
N CYS A 293 -3.65 7.46 -27.23
CA CYS A 293 -3.13 6.14 -26.87
C CYS A 293 -4.11 5.02 -27.26
N MET A 294 -5.39 5.15 -26.91
CA MET A 294 -6.41 4.16 -27.26
C MET A 294 -6.55 3.99 -28.78
N THR A 295 -6.52 5.08 -29.53
CA THR A 295 -6.58 5.03 -31.00
C THR A 295 -5.38 4.27 -31.56
N GLN A 296 -4.16 4.62 -31.14
CA GLN A 296 -2.95 3.95 -31.61
C GLN A 296 -2.95 2.45 -31.29
N LEU A 297 -3.40 2.06 -30.10
CA LEU A 297 -3.41 0.67 -29.65
C LEU A 297 -4.51 -0.15 -30.34
N LEU A 298 -5.74 0.37 -30.43
CA LEU A 298 -6.85 -0.32 -31.06
C LEU A 298 -6.73 -0.39 -32.60
N MET A 299 -5.82 0.36 -33.22
CA MET A 299 -5.49 0.20 -34.63
C MET A 299 -4.48 -0.92 -34.90
N ARG A 300 -3.78 -1.44 -33.88
CA ARG A 300 -2.87 -2.57 -34.03
C ARG A 300 -3.65 -3.83 -34.38
N SER A 301 -3.18 -4.57 -35.38
CA SER A 301 -3.71 -5.90 -35.70
C SER A 301 -3.63 -6.79 -34.45
N ASP A 302 -4.66 -7.60 -34.25
CA ASP A 302 -4.71 -8.65 -33.23
C ASP A 302 -4.70 -8.18 -31.76
N PHE A 303 -4.61 -6.87 -31.52
CA PHE A 303 -4.66 -6.29 -30.19
C PHE A 303 -6.02 -5.61 -29.90
N PRO A 304 -6.57 -5.72 -28.67
CA PRO A 304 -6.16 -6.64 -27.60
C PRO A 304 -6.63 -8.09 -27.84
N SER A 305 -7.40 -8.33 -28.91
CA SER A 305 -7.78 -9.67 -29.38
C SER A 305 -8.15 -9.61 -30.88
N GLN A 306 -7.88 -10.70 -31.60
CA GLN A 306 -8.34 -10.91 -32.98
C GLN A 306 -9.87 -10.91 -33.12
N ARG A 307 -10.59 -11.19 -32.02
CA ARG A 307 -12.07 -11.27 -32.00
C ARG A 307 -12.75 -9.90 -31.99
N LEU A 308 -11.99 -8.82 -31.81
CA LEU A 308 -12.52 -7.46 -31.88
C LEU A 308 -12.53 -6.96 -33.33
N THR A 309 -13.73 -6.86 -33.92
CA THR A 309 -13.97 -6.25 -35.22
C THR A 309 -13.67 -4.74 -35.19
N ALA A 310 -13.51 -4.12 -36.37
CA ALA A 310 -13.33 -2.67 -36.47
C ALA A 310 -14.49 -1.88 -35.84
N GLU A 311 -15.72 -2.37 -35.98
CA GLU A 311 -16.90 -1.76 -35.37
C GLU A 311 -16.88 -1.85 -33.84
N HIS A 312 -16.51 -3.01 -33.28
CA HIS A 312 -16.35 -3.15 -31.82
C HIS A 312 -15.28 -2.19 -31.31
N ARG A 313 -14.12 -2.10 -31.98
CA ARG A 313 -13.03 -1.18 -31.61
C ARG A 313 -13.52 0.26 -31.56
N GLN A 314 -14.23 0.73 -32.58
CA GLN A 314 -14.79 2.09 -32.61
C GLN A 314 -15.88 2.32 -31.55
N ARG A 315 -16.74 1.32 -31.30
CA ARG A 315 -17.78 1.39 -30.27
C ARG A 315 -17.16 1.55 -28.88
N TYR A 316 -16.26 0.65 -28.49
CA TYR A 316 -15.66 0.70 -27.16
C TYR A 316 -14.74 1.90 -26.98
N MET A 317 -13.99 2.31 -28.01
CA MET A 317 -13.22 3.56 -27.94
C MET A 317 -14.13 4.76 -27.61
N ARG A 318 -15.29 4.88 -28.28
CA ARG A 318 -16.25 5.94 -27.98
C ARG A 318 -16.83 5.83 -26.57
N LEU A 319 -17.20 4.62 -26.13
CA LEU A 319 -17.77 4.40 -24.79
C LEU A 319 -16.78 4.74 -23.69
N LEU A 320 -15.55 4.24 -23.79
CA LEU A 320 -14.50 4.43 -22.78
C LEU A 320 -14.07 5.89 -22.66
N LEU A 321 -14.02 6.63 -23.77
CA LEU A 321 -13.63 8.05 -23.78
C LEU A 321 -14.78 9.00 -23.42
N ARG A 322 -16.02 8.61 -23.73
CA ARG A 322 -17.21 9.38 -23.36
C ARG A 322 -17.44 9.37 -21.86
N GLU A 323 -17.19 8.24 -21.23
CA GLU A 323 -17.48 8.07 -19.81
C GLU A 323 -16.39 8.68 -18.92
N ARG A 324 -16.78 9.70 -18.15
CA ARG A 324 -15.86 10.53 -17.36
C ARG A 324 -16.27 10.67 -15.90
N SER A 325 -17.41 10.11 -15.49
CA SER A 325 -17.85 10.18 -14.09
C SER A 325 -18.56 8.91 -13.62
N ASN A 326 -19.20 8.17 -14.53
CA ASN A 326 -19.93 6.96 -14.23
C ASN A 326 -19.04 5.73 -14.34
N LYS A 327 -18.37 5.41 -13.23
CA LYS A 327 -17.55 4.19 -13.07
C LYS A 327 -18.31 2.92 -13.43
N ARG A 328 -19.61 2.84 -13.13
CA ARG A 328 -20.43 1.65 -13.39
C ARG A 328 -20.53 1.37 -14.89
N LEU A 329 -20.89 2.37 -15.69
CA LEU A 329 -20.97 2.23 -17.15
C LEU A 329 -19.62 1.87 -17.77
N LEU A 330 -18.54 2.48 -17.28
CA LEU A 330 -17.19 2.15 -17.75
C LEU A 330 -16.81 0.71 -17.44
N LYS A 331 -17.15 0.22 -16.24
CA LYS A 331 -16.95 -1.17 -15.84
C LYS A 331 -17.77 -2.12 -16.73
N GLU A 332 -19.04 -1.83 -16.95
CA GLU A 332 -19.92 -2.62 -17.84
C GLU A 332 -19.32 -2.73 -19.24
N ALA A 333 -18.87 -1.60 -19.82
CA ALA A 333 -18.25 -1.57 -21.14
C ALA A 333 -16.95 -2.41 -21.21
N LEU A 334 -16.08 -2.34 -20.20
CA LEU A 334 -14.86 -3.14 -20.15
C LEU A 334 -15.13 -4.64 -19.98
N VAL A 335 -16.15 -5.00 -19.19
CA VAL A 335 -16.57 -6.39 -19.00
C VAL A 335 -17.17 -6.95 -20.31
N GLU A 336 -18.07 -6.21 -20.96
CA GLU A 336 -18.65 -6.58 -22.27
C GLU A 336 -17.54 -6.77 -23.32
N MET A 337 -16.60 -5.82 -23.39
CA MET A 337 -15.44 -5.91 -24.27
C MET A 337 -14.59 -7.15 -23.97
N SER A 338 -14.37 -7.47 -22.69
CA SER A 338 -13.62 -8.67 -22.30
C SER A 338 -14.31 -9.97 -22.71
N LEU A 339 -15.63 -10.03 -22.62
CA LEU A 339 -16.40 -11.21 -23.06
C LEU A 339 -16.23 -11.46 -24.57
N ILE A 340 -16.21 -10.39 -25.38
CA ILE A 340 -15.93 -10.48 -26.82
C ILE A 340 -14.50 -10.97 -27.05
N CYS A 341 -13.51 -10.37 -26.39
CA CYS A 341 -12.11 -10.74 -26.55
C CYS A 341 -11.85 -12.22 -26.22
N ARG A 342 -12.53 -12.73 -25.19
CA ARG A 342 -12.48 -14.13 -24.74
C ARG A 342 -13.43 -15.07 -25.49
N GLY A 343 -14.25 -14.56 -26.41
CA GLY A 343 -15.27 -15.30 -27.19
C GLY A 343 -16.30 -16.02 -26.32
N LEU A 344 -16.72 -15.37 -25.24
CA LEU A 344 -17.72 -15.88 -24.31
C LEU A 344 -19.12 -15.30 -24.56
N VAL A 345 -19.28 -14.51 -25.63
CA VAL A 345 -20.55 -13.88 -26.01
C VAL A 345 -21.59 -14.96 -26.30
N GLY A 346 -22.79 -14.83 -25.73
CA GLY A 346 -23.90 -15.78 -25.96
C GLY A 346 -23.85 -17.07 -25.12
N THR A 347 -22.89 -17.20 -24.20
CA THR A 347 -22.84 -18.33 -23.26
C THR A 347 -23.75 -18.09 -22.05
N GLU A 348 -24.23 -19.15 -21.40
CA GLU A 348 -24.96 -19.05 -20.11
C GLU A 348 -24.17 -18.24 -19.07
N TYR A 349 -22.84 -18.29 -19.15
CA TYR A 349 -21.95 -17.50 -18.31
C TYR A 349 -22.02 -15.98 -18.61
N ALA A 350 -22.10 -15.57 -19.88
CA ALA A 350 -22.31 -14.17 -20.24
C ALA A 350 -23.67 -13.67 -19.72
N ALA A 351 -24.71 -14.52 -19.76
CA ALA A 351 -26.01 -14.20 -19.18
C ALA A 351 -25.93 -14.01 -17.64
N GLN A 352 -25.21 -14.87 -16.92
CA GLN A 352 -25.00 -14.72 -15.47
C GLN A 352 -24.15 -13.48 -15.11
N THR A 353 -23.16 -13.13 -15.93
CA THR A 353 -22.33 -11.94 -15.72
C THR A 353 -23.12 -10.65 -15.94
N ALA A 354 -24.02 -10.64 -16.95
CA ALA A 354 -24.96 -9.55 -17.19
C ALA A 354 -25.97 -9.38 -16.03
N GLN A 355 -26.41 -10.48 -15.41
CA GLN A 355 -27.34 -10.46 -14.26
C GLN A 355 -26.70 -10.03 -12.94
N ARG A 356 -25.37 -10.17 -12.78
CA ARG A 356 -24.62 -9.80 -11.57
C ARG A 356 -24.11 -8.35 -11.59
N LEU A 357 -24.31 -7.63 -12.69
CA LEU A 357 -24.11 -6.19 -12.74
C LEU A 357 -25.36 -5.56 -12.09
N PRO A 358 -25.27 -5.04 -10.84
CA PRO A 358 -26.39 -4.34 -10.21
C PRO A 358 -26.72 -3.09 -11.00
#